data_AF-A0A967XWI4-F1
#
_entry.id   AF-A0A967XWI4-F1
#
_cell.length_a   1.000
_cell.length_b   1.000
_cell.length_c   1.000
_cell.angle_alpha   90.00
_cell.angle_beta   90.00
_cell.angle_gamma   90.00
#
_symmetry.space_group_name_H-M   'P 1'
#
loop_
_entity.id
_entity.type
_entity.pdbx_description
1 polymer ?
#
loop_
_entity_poly.entity_id
_entity_poly.type
_entity_poly.pdbx_seq_one_letter_code
_entity_poly.pdbx_strand_id
1 'polypeptide(L)'
;MSLEQRYLFLDKLFHDHEKYFEAFLNGLNNIATWKEASAILDKLYMQQEVDPYSHVALEFSDLVYNRYFPKDKAHYTGVKFKA
;
A
#
# COMPACT_ATOMS: atom_id res chain seq x y z
N MET A 1 -2.04 10.09 3.79
CA MET A 1 -0.74 9.46 4.12
C MET A 1 0.08 10.47 4.89
N SER A 2 0.55 10.14 6.08
CA SER A 2 1.47 10.98 6.86
C SER A 2 2.92 10.85 6.37
N LEU A 3 3.82 11.73 6.83
CA LEU A 3 5.25 11.66 6.51
C LEU A 3 5.90 10.37 7.07
N GLU A 4 5.49 9.96 8.29
CA GLU A 4 5.98 8.73 8.92
C GLU A 4 5.56 7.49 8.13
N GLN A 5 4.30 7.44 7.69
CA GLN A 5 3.81 6.35 6.85
C GLN A 5 4.55 6.31 5.51
N ARG A 6 4.77 7.47 4.89
CA ARG A 6 5.55 7.55 3.63
C ARG A 6 6.95 6.96 3.82
N TYR A 7 7.66 7.36 4.89
CA TYR A 7 8.99 6.85 5.17
C TYR A 7 8.98 5.33 5.41
N LEU A 8 8.03 4.84 6.21
CA LEU A 8 7.89 3.42 6.50
C LEU A 8 7.62 2.58 5.24
N PHE A 9 6.74 3.03 4.35
CA PHE A 9 6.50 2.32 3.08
C PHE A 9 7.71 2.39 2.16
N LEU A 10 8.37 3.54 2.07
CA LEU A 10 9.55 3.71 1.24
C LEU A 10 10.66 2.74 1.66
N ASP A 11 10.95 2.63 2.96
CA ASP A 11 11.92 1.69 3.51
C ASP A 11 11.47 0.22 3.31
N LYS A 12 10.25 -0.12 3.76
CA LYS A 12 9.80 -1.51 3.87
C LYS A 12 9.23 -2.15 2.60
N LEU A 13 8.69 -1.35 1.68
CA LEU A 13 8.04 -1.85 0.47
C LEU A 13 8.80 -1.49 -0.80
N PHE A 14 9.65 -0.45 -0.74
CA PHE A 14 10.34 0.08 -1.92
C PHE A 14 11.87 0.13 -1.73
N HIS A 15 12.40 -0.37 -0.60
CA HIS A 15 13.84 -0.44 -0.30
C HIS A 15 14.57 0.90 -0.56
N ASP A 16 14.01 2.00 -0.06
CA ASP A 16 14.50 3.38 -0.24
C ASP A 16 14.57 3.89 -1.71
N HIS A 17 13.96 3.19 -2.67
CA HIS A 17 13.87 3.65 -4.05
C HIS A 17 12.77 4.70 -4.25
N GLU A 18 13.05 5.93 -3.83
CA GLU A 18 12.07 7.04 -3.83
C GLU A 18 11.46 7.30 -5.22
N LYS A 19 12.27 7.27 -6.28
CA LYS A 19 11.78 7.42 -7.66
C LYS A 19 10.76 6.35 -8.04
N TYR A 20 10.99 5.11 -7.60
CA TYR A 20 10.09 4.00 -7.89
C TYR A 20 8.78 4.13 -7.08
N PHE A 21 8.88 4.53 -5.81
CA PHE A 21 7.73 4.85 -4.97
C PHE A 21 6.84 5.94 -5.59
N GLU A 22 7.43 7.06 -6.04
CA GLU A 22 6.68 8.14 -6.67
C GLU A 22 6.06 7.73 -7.99
N ALA A 23 6.80 7.00 -8.83
CA ALA A 23 6.26 6.44 -10.07
C ALA A 23 5.09 5.49 -9.81
N PHE A 24 5.17 4.66 -8.76
CA PHE A 24 4.10 3.77 -8.36
C PHE A 24 2.85 4.53 -7.92
N LEU A 25 2.98 5.53 -7.04
CA LEU A 25 1.86 6.36 -6.61
C LEU A 25 1.22 7.13 -7.79
N ASN A 26 2.04 7.64 -8.70
CA ASN A 26 1.56 8.29 -9.92
C ASN A 26 0.86 7.30 -10.86
N GLY A 27 1.34 6.06 -10.94
CA GLY A 27 0.68 4.97 -11.65
C GLY A 27 -0.70 4.69 -11.08
N LEU A 28 -0.80 4.52 -9.75
CA LEU A 28 -2.07 4.35 -9.06
C LEU A 28 -3.04 5.52 -9.31
N ASN A 29 -2.52 6.74 -9.50
CA ASN A 29 -3.36 7.90 -9.81
C ASN A 29 -4.13 7.79 -11.13
N ASN A 30 -3.62 7.01 -12.08
CA ASN A 30 -4.22 6.84 -13.39
C ASN A 30 -5.12 5.60 -13.49
N ILE A 31 -5.25 4.83 -12.42
CA ILE A 31 -6.03 3.59 -12.40
C ILE A 31 -7.43 3.88 -11.87
N ALA A 32 -8.44 3.54 -12.67
CA ALA A 32 -9.84 3.82 -12.39
C ALA A 32 -10.47 2.82 -11.41
N THR A 33 -9.97 1.58 -11.36
CA THR A 33 -10.62 0.50 -10.62
C THR A 33 -9.73 -0.12 -9.55
N TRP A 34 -10.36 -0.51 -8.43
CA TRP A 34 -9.68 -1.25 -7.38
C TRP A 34 -9.09 -2.57 -7.88
N LYS A 35 -9.79 -3.28 -8.79
CA LYS A 35 -9.33 -4.55 -9.34
C LYS A 35 -7.97 -4.44 -10.01
N GLU A 36 -7.75 -3.36 -10.75
CA GLU A 36 -6.46 -3.09 -11.40
C GLU A 36 -5.40 -2.67 -10.37
N ALA A 37 -5.77 -1.82 -9.41
CA ALA A 37 -4.86 -1.38 -8.35
C ALA A 37 -4.40 -2.54 -7.47
N SER A 38 -5.30 -3.45 -7.07
CA SER A 38 -4.98 -4.63 -6.26
C SER A 38 -4.05 -5.58 -6.99
N ALA A 39 -4.26 -5.81 -8.29
CA ALA A 39 -3.38 -6.64 -9.10
C ALA A 39 -1.96 -6.05 -9.24
N ILE A 40 -1.82 -4.72 -9.15
CA ILE A 40 -0.52 -4.05 -9.13
C ILE A 40 0.13 -4.14 -7.75
N LEU A 41 -0.64 -4.05 -6.67
CA LEU A 41 -0.15 -4.29 -5.31
C LEU A 41 0.37 -5.72 -5.15
N ASP A 42 -0.37 -6.73 -5.65
CA ASP A 42 0.07 -8.12 -5.61
C ASP A 42 1.41 -8.31 -6.34
N LYS A 43 1.57 -7.65 -7.51
CA LYS A 43 2.84 -7.66 -8.25
C LYS A 43 3.95 -6.96 -7.49
N LEU A 44 3.69 -5.81 -6.86
CA LEU A 44 4.66 -5.09 -6.04
C LEU A 44 5.18 -6.01 -4.92
N TYR A 45 4.27 -6.62 -4.16
CA TYR A 45 4.65 -7.49 -3.05
C TYR A 45 5.43 -8.72 -3.51
N MET A 46 5.01 -9.34 -4.62
CA MET A 46 5.75 -10.46 -5.21
C MET A 46 7.15 -10.04 -5.70
N GLN A 47 7.27 -8.88 -6.35
CA GLN A 47 8.55 -8.38 -6.90
C GLN A 47 9.54 -7.96 -5.82
N GLN A 48 9.04 -7.42 -4.72
CA GLN A 48 9.85 -6.94 -3.60
C GLN A 48 10.01 -8.00 -2.50
N GLU A 49 9.51 -9.22 -2.73
CA GLU A 49 9.52 -10.32 -1.76
C GLU A 49 8.90 -9.94 -0.40
N VAL A 50 7.92 -9.04 -0.43
CA VAL A 50 7.18 -8.60 0.75
C VAL A 50 6.01 -9.55 1.00
N ASP A 51 5.85 -9.99 2.25
CA ASP A 51 4.66 -10.72 2.66
C ASP A 51 3.40 -9.81 2.56
N PRO A 52 2.42 -10.14 1.70
CA PRO A 52 1.21 -9.34 1.53
C PRO A 52 0.34 -9.29 2.80
N TYR A 53 0.56 -10.19 3.76
CA TYR A 53 -0.12 -10.20 5.05
C TYR A 53 0.68 -9.51 6.17
N SER A 54 1.86 -8.99 5.87
CA SER A 54 2.62 -8.19 6.82
C SER A 54 1.85 -6.92 7.19
N HIS A 55 2.05 -6.43 8.42
CA HIS A 55 1.40 -5.21 8.90
C HIS A 55 1.58 -4.04 7.92
N VAL A 56 2.78 -3.87 7.36
CA VAL A 56 3.10 -2.80 6.43
C VAL A 56 2.40 -2.96 5.07
N ALA A 57 2.30 -4.18 4.55
CA ALA A 57 1.60 -4.45 3.30
C ALA A 57 0.09 -4.23 3.45
N LEU A 58 -0.49 -4.69 4.57
CA LEU A 58 -1.89 -4.47 4.90
C LEU A 58 -2.19 -2.98 5.05
N GLU A 59 -1.37 -2.23 5.80
CA GLU A 59 -1.56 -0.79 5.99
C GLU A 59 -1.47 -0.02 4.66
N PHE A 60 -0.51 -0.37 3.80
CA PHE A 60 -0.38 0.23 2.48
C PHE A 60 -1.57 -0.11 1.57
N SER A 61 -1.97 -1.38 1.54
CA SER A 61 -3.15 -1.85 0.79
C SER A 61 -4.42 -1.12 1.24
N ASP A 62 -4.59 -0.91 2.53
CA ASP A 62 -5.74 -0.18 3.07
C ASP A 62 -5.74 1.29 2.67
N LEU A 63 -4.58 1.95 2.70
CA LEU A 63 -4.45 3.33 2.22
C LEU A 63 -4.80 3.45 0.74
N VAL A 64 -4.35 2.51 -0.09
CA VAL A 64 -4.70 2.46 -1.50
C VAL A 64 -6.18 2.12 -1.68
N TYR A 65 -6.74 1.20 -0.90
CA TYR A 65 -8.16 0.82 -0.96
C TYR A 65 -9.09 1.98 -0.63
N ASN A 66 -8.80 2.73 0.43
CA ASN A 66 -9.59 3.88 0.89
C ASN A 66 -9.69 4.99 -0.18
N ARG A 67 -8.75 5.04 -1.13
CA ARG A 67 -8.84 5.93 -2.28
C ARG A 67 -10.01 5.57 -3.20
N TYR A 68 -10.25 4.28 -3.43
CA TYR A 68 -11.29 3.78 -4.31
C TYR A 68 -12.65 3.71 -3.60
N PHE A 69 -12.64 3.47 -2.28
CA PHE A 69 -13.84 3.34 -1.46
C PHE A 69 -13.75 4.24 -0.21
N PRO A 70 -13.76 5.57 -0.35
CA PRO A 70 -13.56 6.50 0.77
C PRO A 70 -14.71 6.50 1.80
N LYS A 71 -15.83 5.86 1.48
CA LYS A 71 -16.98 5.71 2.39
C LYS A 71 -16.93 4.40 3.18
N ASP A 72 -16.08 3.47 2.80
CA ASP A 72 -15.87 2.24 3.55
C ASP A 72 -14.99 2.57 4.75
N LYS A 73 -15.37 2.06 5.92
CA LYS A 73 -14.51 2.20 7.11
C LYS A 73 -13.27 1.33 6.87
N ALA A 74 -12.11 1.97 6.80
CA ALA A 74 -10.81 1.31 6.65
C ALA A 74 -10.71 0.05 7.53
N HIS A 75 -10.54 -1.11 6.91
CA HIS A 75 -10.73 -2.41 7.55
C HIS A 75 -9.63 -2.75 8.56
N TYR A 76 -8.42 -2.22 8.38
CA TYR A 76 -7.24 -2.50 9.20
C TYR A 76 -6.84 -1.37 10.15
N THR A 77 -7.71 -0.39 10.40
CA THR A 77 -7.43 0.71 11.37
C THR A 77 -7.45 0.31 12.85
N GLY A 78 -7.44 -0.99 13.18
CA GLY A 78 -7.55 -1.41 14.58
C GLY A 78 -7.33 -2.88 14.89
N VAL A 79 -6.72 -3.66 13.99
CA VAL A 79 -6.37 -5.05 14.33
C VAL A 79 -5.17 -5.02 15.28
N LYS A 80 -5.45 -4.99 16.59
CA LYS A 80 -4.47 -5.31 17.62
C LYS A 80 -4.08 -6.78 17.44
N PHE A 81 -3.04 -7.05 16.67
CA PHE A 81 -2.43 -8.37 16.68
C PHE A 81 -1.84 -8.59 18.07
N LYS A 82 -2.34 -9.62 18.77
CA LYS A 82 -1.77 -10.07 20.02
C LYS A 82 -0.33 -10.53 19.74
N ALA A 83 0.59 -10.02 20.55
CA ALA A 83 1.97 -10.48 20.66
C ALA A 83 2.06 -11.96 21.03
#